data_AF-A0A962N3J7-F1
#
_entry.id   AF-A0A962N3J7-F1
#
_cell.length_a   1.000
_cell.length_b   1.000
_cell.length_c   1.000
_cell.angle_alpha   90.00
_cell.angle_beta   90.00
_cell.angle_gamma   90.00
#
_symmetry.space_group_name_H-M   'P 1'
#
loop_
_entity.id
_entity.type
_entity.pdbx_description
1 polymer ?
#
loop_
_entity_poly.entity_id
_entity_poly.type
_entity_poly.pdbx_seq_one_letter_code
_entity_poly.pdbx_strand_id
1 'polypeptide(L)'
;MLDFRGLIATLESRGELQRIRKRVEPRFELPALMQQVDRQRRGFIFDNVAGARFPLVGGLLNRWECYGWALGAVPGEPFTAADFARILEAAQARHIAPTVVSDAIAQEHLLQGDAIDLAHLPVPTAFEFDSGPFITGACGISRNPATGRLNVGIYRTQVLGRNTLTISANASSDLRLFYQHAERLDQPMPVTLAIGVDPALLMAAVCKLPTDQSEFELAGALLGKPIALVKCKTNDLLVPANAEIV
;
A
#
# COMPACT_ATOMS: atom_id res chain seq x y z
N MET A 1 -1.63 -16.84 -6.93
CA MET A 1 -1.87 -15.46 -6.45
C MET A 1 -0.97 -15.20 -5.27
N LEU A 2 -0.32 -14.04 -5.22
CA LEU A 2 0.80 -13.76 -4.33
C LEU A 2 0.47 -12.60 -3.37
N ASP A 3 0.92 -12.72 -2.13
CA ASP A 3 0.99 -11.61 -1.18
C ASP A 3 2.24 -10.74 -1.45
N PHE A 4 2.48 -9.72 -0.61
CA PHE A 4 3.60 -8.80 -0.77
C PHE A 4 4.96 -9.52 -0.82
N ARG A 5 5.24 -10.37 0.18
CA ARG A 5 6.51 -11.14 0.26
C ARG A 5 6.64 -12.15 -0.87
N GLY A 6 5.55 -12.80 -1.27
CA GLY A 6 5.50 -13.77 -2.36
C GLY A 6 5.82 -13.15 -3.72
N LEU A 7 5.37 -11.92 -3.99
CA LEU A 7 5.74 -11.21 -5.22
C LEU A 7 7.22 -10.83 -5.24
N ILE A 8 7.77 -10.38 -4.11
CA ILE A 8 9.21 -10.12 -3.96
C ILE A 8 10.02 -11.39 -4.24
N ALA A 9 9.67 -12.51 -3.61
CA ALA A 9 10.34 -13.79 -3.81
C ALA A 9 10.25 -14.26 -5.26
N THR A 10 9.11 -14.06 -5.91
CA THR A 10 8.92 -14.39 -7.33
C THR A 10 9.85 -13.57 -8.22
N LEU A 11 9.93 -12.26 -8.00
CA LEU A 11 10.85 -11.37 -8.73
C LEU A 11 12.31 -11.79 -8.51
N GLU A 12 12.70 -12.10 -7.28
CA GLU A 12 14.06 -12.52 -6.94
C GLU A 12 14.43 -13.84 -7.63
N SER A 13 13.55 -14.86 -7.56
CA SER A 13 13.77 -16.16 -8.20
C SER A 13 13.90 -16.10 -9.73
N ARG A 14 13.29 -15.08 -10.35
CA ARG A 14 13.33 -14.84 -11.80
C ARG A 14 14.49 -13.95 -12.24
N GLY A 15 15.32 -13.46 -11.31
CA GLY A 15 16.37 -12.48 -11.61
C GLY A 15 15.84 -11.06 -11.90
N GLU A 16 14.56 -10.82 -11.58
CA GLU A 16 13.79 -9.62 -11.93
C GLU A 16 13.72 -8.60 -10.78
N LEU A 17 14.35 -8.92 -9.65
CA LEU A 17 14.58 -8.03 -8.52
C LEU A 17 16.04 -7.58 -8.49
N GLN A 18 16.27 -6.27 -8.48
CA GLN A 18 17.58 -5.68 -8.21
C GLN A 18 17.71 -5.41 -6.71
N ARG A 19 18.69 -6.05 -6.05
CA ARG A 19 19.02 -5.78 -4.66
C ARG A 19 20.22 -4.84 -4.57
N ILE A 20 20.06 -3.72 -3.85
CA ILE A 20 21.08 -2.71 -3.62
C ILE A 20 21.46 -2.74 -2.14
N ARG A 21 22.68 -3.22 -1.87
CA ARG A 21 23.21 -3.35 -0.49
C ARG A 21 24.08 -2.19 -0.04
N LYS A 22 24.60 -1.41 -1.00
CA LYS A 22 25.38 -0.21 -0.69
C LYS A 22 24.48 0.75 0.08
N ARG A 23 25.05 1.45 1.06
CA ARG A 23 24.37 2.53 1.78
C ARG A 23 23.98 3.64 0.79
N VAL A 24 22.73 4.10 0.88
CA VAL A 24 22.15 5.15 0.02
C VAL A 24 21.53 6.23 0.90
N GLU A 25 21.70 7.49 0.53
CA GLU A 25 21.08 8.63 1.19
C GLU A 25 19.61 8.79 0.76
N PRO A 26 18.65 8.98 1.69
CA PRO A 26 17.22 9.03 1.38
C PRO A 26 16.82 10.28 0.57
N ARG A 27 17.60 11.35 0.68
CA ARG A 27 17.35 12.61 -0.02
C ARG A 27 18.07 12.60 -1.36
N PHE A 28 17.30 12.68 -2.45
CA PHE A 28 17.75 12.77 -3.85
C PHE A 28 18.46 11.52 -4.40
N GLU A 29 19.43 10.93 -3.69
CA GLU A 29 20.18 9.76 -4.17
C GLU A 29 19.26 8.53 -4.31
N LEU A 30 18.56 8.15 -3.24
CA LEU A 30 17.60 7.04 -3.25
C LEU A 30 16.56 7.13 -4.38
N PRO A 31 15.80 8.23 -4.52
CA PRO A 31 14.80 8.36 -5.58
C PRO A 31 15.41 8.40 -6.99
N ALA A 32 16.62 8.95 -7.16
CA ALA A 32 17.33 8.90 -8.45
C ALA A 32 17.71 7.46 -8.83
N LEU A 33 18.21 6.67 -7.87
CA LEU A 33 18.51 5.25 -8.07
C LEU A 33 17.24 4.43 -8.32
N MET A 34 16.16 4.70 -7.58
CA MET A 34 14.85 4.10 -7.82
C MET A 34 14.40 4.34 -9.26
N GLN A 35 14.48 5.58 -9.76
CA GLN A 35 14.13 5.91 -11.15
C GLN A 35 15.02 5.17 -12.16
N GLN A 36 16.32 5.07 -11.89
CA GLN A 36 17.26 4.37 -12.77
C GLN A 36 16.92 2.88 -12.91
N VAL A 37 16.60 2.21 -11.79
CA VAL A 37 16.21 0.79 -11.82
C VAL A 37 14.82 0.62 -12.42
N ASP A 38 13.88 1.52 -12.13
CA ASP A 38 12.52 1.47 -12.67
C ASP A 38 12.49 1.63 -14.20
N ARG A 39 13.41 2.42 -14.78
CA ARG A 39 13.61 2.49 -16.24
C ARG A 39 13.99 1.15 -16.87
N GLN A 40 14.57 0.23 -16.10
CA GLN A 40 14.86 -1.14 -16.52
C GLN A 40 13.63 -2.06 -16.34
N ARG A 41 12.52 -1.53 -15.84
CA ARG A 41 11.26 -2.23 -15.51
C ARG A 41 11.47 -3.41 -14.55
N ARG A 42 12.43 -3.29 -13.62
CA ARG A 42 12.71 -4.31 -12.60
C ARG A 42 12.15 -3.90 -11.25
N GLY A 43 11.84 -4.88 -10.41
CA GLY A 43 11.60 -4.60 -8.99
C GLY A 43 12.92 -4.25 -8.31
N PHE A 44 12.86 -3.55 -7.18
CA PHE A 44 14.06 -3.20 -6.44
C PHE A 44 13.88 -3.26 -4.93
N ILE A 45 14.97 -3.57 -4.24
CA ILE A 45 15.08 -3.49 -2.80
C ILE A 45 16.39 -2.79 -2.41
N PHE A 46 16.28 -1.78 -1.55
CA PHE A 46 17.41 -1.10 -0.92
C PHE A 46 17.51 -1.57 0.52
N ASP A 47 18.54 -2.36 0.82
CA ASP A 47 18.72 -2.97 2.15
C ASP A 47 19.27 -1.96 3.18
N ASN A 48 19.90 -0.88 2.72
CA ASN A 48 20.60 0.08 3.58
C ASN A 48 20.35 1.52 3.15
N VAL A 49 19.25 2.09 3.65
CA VAL A 49 18.96 3.52 3.51
C VAL A 49 19.43 4.22 4.79
N ALA A 50 20.21 5.29 4.64
CA ALA A 50 20.79 6.01 5.77
C ALA A 50 19.71 6.46 6.78
N GLY A 51 19.92 6.13 8.06
CA GLY A 51 19.01 6.48 9.16
C GLY A 51 17.78 5.57 9.31
N ALA A 52 17.42 4.81 8.27
CA ALA A 52 16.29 3.88 8.31
C ALA A 52 16.65 2.56 9.01
N ARG A 53 15.65 1.94 9.63
CA ARG A 53 15.74 0.57 10.21
C ARG A 53 15.21 -0.50 9.28
N PHE A 54 14.42 -0.11 8.28
CA PHE A 54 13.71 -1.01 7.38
C PHE A 54 14.23 -0.85 5.94
N PRO A 55 14.22 -1.92 5.14
CA PRO A 55 14.53 -1.83 3.72
C PRO A 55 13.44 -1.06 2.97
N LEU A 56 13.80 -0.45 1.85
CA LEU A 56 12.82 0.08 0.89
C LEU A 56 12.61 -0.93 -0.23
N VAL A 57 11.34 -1.21 -0.56
CA VAL A 57 10.96 -2.03 -1.71
C VAL A 57 10.12 -1.20 -2.67
N GLY A 58 10.34 -1.36 -3.98
CA GLY A 58 9.53 -0.71 -5.00
C GLY A 58 9.62 -1.39 -6.36
N GLY A 59 8.93 -0.84 -7.35
CA GLY A 59 8.88 -1.40 -8.71
C GLY A 59 8.13 -2.73 -8.82
N LEU A 60 7.32 -3.09 -7.83
CA LEU A 60 6.63 -4.40 -7.79
C LEU A 60 5.55 -4.55 -8.86
N LEU A 61 4.93 -3.45 -9.30
CA LEU A 61 3.83 -3.43 -10.26
C LEU A 61 4.12 -2.44 -11.41
N ASN A 62 5.37 -2.35 -11.86
CA ASN A 62 5.78 -1.43 -12.94
C ASN A 62 5.63 -2.00 -14.36
N ARG A 63 5.21 -3.26 -14.50
CA ARG A 63 4.93 -3.92 -15.77
C ARG A 63 3.85 -4.99 -15.65
N TRP A 64 3.15 -5.24 -16.75
CA TRP A 64 1.98 -6.14 -16.78
C TRP A 64 2.29 -7.57 -16.34
N GLU A 65 3.48 -8.09 -16.61
CA GLU A 65 3.92 -9.41 -16.17
C GLU A 65 3.84 -9.55 -14.64
N CYS A 66 4.15 -8.48 -13.90
CA CYS A 66 4.06 -8.49 -12.45
C CYS A 66 2.61 -8.52 -11.95
N TYR A 67 1.69 -7.85 -12.65
CA TYR A 67 0.25 -7.97 -12.37
C TYR A 67 -0.18 -9.41 -12.59
N GLY A 68 0.24 -10.02 -13.70
CA GLY A 68 -0.01 -11.42 -13.99
C GLY A 68 0.49 -12.34 -12.89
N TRP A 69 1.75 -12.20 -12.45
CA TRP A 69 2.31 -13.02 -11.37
C TRP A 69 1.55 -12.85 -10.05
N ALA A 70 1.22 -11.61 -9.68
CA ALA A 70 0.42 -11.32 -8.49
C ALA A 70 -0.97 -11.99 -8.55
N LEU A 71 -1.62 -11.94 -9.71
CA LEU A 71 -2.96 -12.49 -9.96
C LEU A 71 -2.95 -13.98 -10.36
N GLY A 72 -1.79 -14.64 -10.37
CA GLY A 72 -1.67 -16.06 -10.68
C GLY A 72 -1.94 -16.40 -12.15
N ALA A 73 -1.61 -15.50 -13.07
CA ALA A 73 -1.61 -15.76 -14.50
C ALA A 73 -0.69 -16.93 -14.86
N VAL A 74 -1.01 -17.61 -15.96
CA VAL A 74 -0.30 -18.81 -16.42
C VAL A 74 1.15 -18.47 -16.77
N PRO A 75 2.14 -19.14 -16.17
CA PRO A 75 3.54 -18.92 -16.52
C PRO A 75 3.82 -19.18 -18.01
N GLY A 76 4.57 -18.30 -18.66
CA GLY A 76 5.00 -18.45 -20.04
C GLY A 76 4.12 -17.73 -21.07
N GLU A 77 2.92 -17.30 -20.69
CA GLU A 77 2.08 -16.46 -21.54
C GLU A 77 2.29 -14.97 -21.22
N PRO A 78 2.29 -14.08 -22.24
CA PRO A 78 2.27 -12.64 -22.01
C PRO A 78 1.02 -12.25 -21.23
N PHE A 79 1.18 -11.40 -20.22
CA PHE A 79 0.06 -10.76 -19.54
C PHE A 79 -0.06 -9.32 -20.01
N THR A 80 -1.25 -8.91 -20.44
CA THR A 80 -1.47 -7.60 -21.05
C THR A 80 -2.46 -6.75 -20.26
N ALA A 81 -2.59 -5.48 -20.66
CA ALA A 81 -3.63 -4.59 -20.14
C ALA A 81 -5.05 -5.14 -20.39
N ALA A 82 -5.27 -5.82 -21.52
CA ALA A 82 -6.57 -6.42 -21.84
C ALA A 82 -6.90 -7.59 -20.92
N ASP A 83 -5.90 -8.41 -20.56
CA ASP A 83 -6.07 -9.49 -19.59
C ASP A 83 -6.43 -8.95 -18.22
N PHE A 84 -5.72 -7.91 -17.76
CA PHE A 84 -6.05 -7.23 -16.51
C PHE A 84 -7.46 -6.64 -16.52
N ALA A 85 -7.83 -5.94 -17.59
CA ALA A 85 -9.16 -5.34 -17.72
C ALA A 85 -10.28 -6.39 -17.61
N ARG A 86 -10.13 -7.53 -18.29
CA ARG A 86 -11.08 -8.66 -18.22
C ARG A 86 -11.17 -9.25 -16.81
N ILE A 87 -10.03 -9.43 -16.13
CA ILE A 87 -10.01 -9.92 -14.74
C ILE A 87 -10.69 -8.91 -13.80
N LEU A 88 -10.39 -7.63 -13.96
CA LEU A 88 -10.96 -6.56 -13.15
C LEU A 88 -12.47 -6.45 -13.34
N GLU A 89 -12.98 -6.51 -14.58
CA GLU A 89 -14.42 -6.51 -14.87
C GLU A 89 -15.12 -7.71 -14.21
N ALA A 90 -14.54 -8.91 -14.36
CA ALA A 90 -15.07 -10.11 -13.71
C ALA A 90 -15.03 -10.02 -12.17
N ALA A 91 -14.00 -9.36 -11.61
CA ALA A 91 -13.88 -9.13 -10.18
C ALA A 91 -14.88 -8.09 -9.68
N GLN A 92 -15.16 -7.01 -10.42
CA GLN A 92 -16.19 -6.03 -10.03
C GLN A 92 -17.60 -6.64 -10.00
N ALA A 93 -17.84 -7.66 -10.82
CA ALA A 93 -19.09 -8.43 -10.81
C ALA A 93 -19.18 -9.45 -9.65
N ARG A 94 -18.10 -9.64 -8.87
CA ARG A 94 -18.01 -10.62 -7.78
C ARG A 94 -17.60 -9.91 -6.49
N HIS A 95 -18.37 -10.05 -5.42
CA HIS A 95 -17.99 -9.45 -4.13
C HIS A 95 -17.55 -10.55 -3.18
N ILE A 96 -16.30 -10.50 -2.71
CA ILE A 96 -15.78 -11.44 -1.71
C ILE A 96 -15.49 -10.66 -0.43
N ALA A 97 -16.34 -10.81 0.57
CA ALA A 97 -16.18 -10.13 1.85
C ALA A 97 -14.84 -10.50 2.53
N PRO A 98 -14.14 -9.53 3.16
CA PRO A 98 -12.96 -9.82 3.96
C PRO A 98 -13.31 -10.65 5.20
N THR A 99 -12.32 -11.34 5.76
CA THR A 99 -12.44 -12.07 7.03
C THR A 99 -11.68 -11.34 8.13
N VAL A 100 -12.15 -11.45 9.37
CA VAL A 100 -11.44 -10.90 10.54
C VAL A 100 -10.70 -12.03 11.23
N VAL A 101 -9.42 -11.82 11.51
CA VAL A 101 -8.53 -12.77 12.18
C VAL A 101 -7.93 -12.17 13.45
N SER A 102 -7.46 -13.04 14.36
CA SER A 102 -6.78 -12.64 15.60
C SER A 102 -5.26 -12.52 15.44
N ASP A 103 -4.67 -13.37 14.60
CA ASP A 103 -3.22 -13.44 14.40
C ASP A 103 -2.85 -12.71 13.11
N ALA A 104 -1.86 -11.81 13.19
CA ALA A 104 -1.47 -10.93 12.10
C ALA A 104 0.01 -10.58 12.16
N ILE A 105 0.72 -10.74 11.03
CA ILE A 105 2.12 -10.33 10.86
C ILE A 105 2.26 -8.83 11.15
N ALA A 106 1.26 -8.03 10.74
CA ALA A 106 1.18 -6.60 10.98
C ALA A 106 1.21 -6.18 12.47
N GLN A 107 1.10 -7.14 13.40
CA GLN A 107 1.06 -6.88 14.84
C GLN A 107 2.15 -7.62 15.64
N GLU A 108 3.12 -8.25 14.96
CA GLU A 108 4.26 -8.91 15.61
C GLU A 108 5.14 -7.94 16.41
N HIS A 109 5.24 -6.69 15.95
CA HIS A 109 5.97 -5.62 16.62
C HIS A 109 5.07 -4.41 16.81
N LEU A 110 4.90 -3.98 18.07
CA LEU A 110 4.06 -2.83 18.44
C LEU A 110 4.92 -1.71 19.01
N LEU A 111 4.90 -0.54 18.34
CA LEU A 111 5.48 0.70 18.85
C LEU A 111 4.35 1.66 19.24
N GLN A 112 4.41 2.23 20.45
CA GLN A 112 3.41 3.16 20.96
C GLN A 112 4.07 4.36 21.65
N GLY A 113 3.36 5.50 21.66
CA GLY A 113 3.79 6.71 22.35
C GLY A 113 5.21 7.16 21.95
N ASP A 114 6.08 7.28 22.95
CA ASP A 114 7.47 7.73 22.80
C ASP A 114 8.41 6.68 22.19
N ALA A 115 7.89 5.53 21.73
CA ALA A 115 8.65 4.62 20.87
C ALA A 115 8.48 4.94 19.37
N ILE A 116 7.44 5.69 18.97
CA ILE A 116 7.13 5.98 17.55
C ILE A 116 8.09 7.02 16.98
N ASP A 117 8.94 6.62 16.03
CA ASP A 117 9.76 7.57 15.26
C ASP A 117 9.75 7.21 13.77
N LEU A 118 9.08 8.05 12.98
CA LEU A 118 8.94 7.92 11.54
C LEU A 118 10.26 8.09 10.79
N ALA A 119 11.30 8.68 11.41
CA ALA A 119 12.63 8.75 10.82
C ALA A 119 13.27 7.36 10.60
N HIS A 120 12.76 6.32 11.27
CA HIS A 120 13.20 4.95 11.05
C HIS A 120 12.69 4.35 9.73
N LEU A 121 11.71 4.96 9.07
CA LEU A 121 11.23 4.52 7.76
C LEU A 121 12.14 5.07 6.65
N PRO A 122 12.42 4.31 5.57
CA PRO A 122 13.26 4.74 4.47
C PRO A 122 12.51 5.68 3.52
N VAL A 123 11.99 6.80 4.02
CA VAL A 123 11.11 7.69 3.25
C VAL A 123 11.95 8.66 2.39
N PRO A 124 11.83 8.62 1.05
CA PRO A 124 12.65 9.47 0.20
C PRO A 124 12.15 10.92 0.17
N THR A 125 13.08 11.85 -0.01
CA THR A 125 12.78 13.21 -0.52
C THR A 125 13.19 13.25 -1.99
N ALA A 126 12.21 13.32 -2.88
CA ALA A 126 12.39 13.03 -4.31
C ALA A 126 13.03 14.18 -5.07
N PHE A 127 12.51 15.39 -4.87
CA PHE A 127 12.89 16.55 -5.65
C PHE A 127 13.42 17.68 -4.76
N GLU A 128 14.31 18.51 -5.31
CA GLU A 128 14.95 19.62 -4.59
C GLU A 128 13.95 20.56 -3.92
N PHE A 129 12.81 20.77 -4.56
CA PHE A 129 11.74 21.65 -4.09
C PHE A 129 10.59 20.92 -3.40
N ASP A 130 10.73 19.61 -3.11
CA ASP A 130 9.76 18.93 -2.25
C ASP A 130 9.78 19.55 -0.85
N SER A 131 8.60 19.71 -0.25
CA SER A 131 8.44 20.22 1.11
C SER A 131 8.94 19.27 2.20
N GLY A 132 9.33 18.05 1.83
CA GLY A 132 9.86 17.04 2.75
C GLY A 132 9.77 15.62 2.17
N PRO A 133 10.03 14.59 3.00
CA PRO A 133 9.95 13.21 2.58
C PRO A 133 8.49 12.71 2.49
N PHE A 134 8.22 11.87 1.49
CA PHE A 134 6.87 11.35 1.21
C PHE A 134 6.82 9.82 1.18
N ILE A 135 5.86 9.25 1.91
CA ILE A 135 5.43 7.87 1.74
C ILE A 135 4.46 7.83 0.56
N THR A 136 4.74 7.01 -0.45
CA THR A 136 3.98 6.98 -1.72
C THR A 136 3.17 5.70 -1.93
N GLY A 137 3.52 4.62 -1.24
CA GLY A 137 2.89 3.30 -1.40
C GLY A 137 2.02 2.87 -0.21
N ALA A 138 1.40 3.82 0.50
CA ALA A 138 0.54 3.53 1.64
C ALA A 138 -0.93 3.40 1.22
N CYS A 139 -1.56 2.27 1.57
CA CYS A 139 -3.01 2.11 1.54
C CYS A 139 -3.59 2.75 2.80
N GLY A 140 -4.20 3.93 2.64
CA GLY A 140 -4.92 4.58 3.72
C GLY A 140 -6.33 4.06 3.84
N ILE A 141 -6.71 3.71 5.05
CA ILE A 141 -7.97 3.07 5.41
C ILE A 141 -8.77 4.03 6.28
N SER A 142 -10.02 4.24 5.90
CA SER A 142 -10.99 5.07 6.61
C SER A 142 -12.36 4.38 6.61
N ARG A 143 -13.32 4.94 7.37
CA ARG A 143 -14.68 4.40 7.45
C ARG A 143 -15.66 5.41 6.87
N ASN A 144 -16.48 4.95 5.92
CA ASN A 144 -17.59 5.72 5.42
C ASN A 144 -18.60 5.93 6.57
N PRO A 145 -18.88 7.19 6.99
CA PRO A 145 -19.75 7.46 8.13
C PRO A 145 -21.24 7.18 7.85
N ALA A 146 -21.65 7.15 6.58
CA ALA A 146 -23.03 6.88 6.21
C ALA A 146 -23.35 5.37 6.18
N THR A 147 -22.41 4.54 5.73
CA THR A 147 -22.63 3.10 5.51
C THR A 147 -21.90 2.22 6.52
N GLY A 148 -20.93 2.77 7.26
CA GLY A 148 -20.05 2.03 8.15
C GLY A 148 -18.99 1.18 7.43
N ARG A 149 -18.97 1.16 6.10
CA ARG A 149 -18.03 0.36 5.30
C ARG A 149 -16.63 0.96 5.30
N LEU A 150 -15.62 0.12 5.15
CA LEU A 150 -14.23 0.56 5.02
C LEU A 150 -13.96 1.00 3.58
N ASN A 151 -13.22 2.11 3.46
CA ASN A 151 -12.69 2.62 2.21
C ASN A 151 -11.17 2.57 2.27
N VAL A 152 -10.54 2.20 1.16
CA VAL A 152 -9.09 2.13 1.00
C VAL A 152 -8.68 2.94 -0.22
N GLY A 153 -7.75 3.87 -0.04
CA GLY A 153 -7.12 4.59 -1.15
C GLY A 153 -5.61 4.62 -1.01
N ILE A 154 -4.90 4.94 -2.10
CA ILE A 154 -3.45 5.17 -2.04
C ILE A 154 -3.20 6.62 -1.59
N TYR A 155 -2.63 6.80 -0.40
CA TYR A 155 -2.40 8.12 0.18
C TYR A 155 -0.93 8.49 0.13
N ARG A 156 -0.60 9.46 -0.75
CA ARG A 156 0.70 10.13 -0.69
C ARG A 156 0.75 10.98 0.58
N THR A 157 1.68 10.63 1.47
CA THR A 157 1.69 11.11 2.86
C THR A 157 3.02 11.78 3.16
N GLN A 158 3.00 13.06 3.54
CA GLN A 158 4.22 13.78 3.93
C GLN A 158 4.56 13.48 5.38
N VAL A 159 5.84 13.25 5.69
CA VAL A 159 6.33 13.21 7.07
C VAL A 159 6.69 14.63 7.52
N LEU A 160 6.03 15.10 8.59
CA LEU A 160 6.30 16.42 9.17
C LEU A 160 7.18 16.38 10.42
N GLY A 161 7.25 15.22 11.07
CA GLY A 161 8.03 15.05 12.28
C GLY A 161 8.04 13.62 12.76
N ARG A 162 8.48 13.43 14.00
CA ARG A 162 8.69 12.12 14.63
C ARG A 162 7.46 11.21 14.59
N ASN A 163 6.26 11.74 14.78
CA ASN A 163 5.01 10.98 14.82
C ASN A 163 3.86 11.72 14.10
N THR A 164 4.19 12.64 13.19
CA THR A 164 3.21 13.50 12.51
C THR A 164 3.33 13.34 11.01
N LEU A 165 2.20 13.04 10.39
CA LEU A 165 2.02 12.85 8.95
C LEU A 165 0.93 13.80 8.45
N THR A 166 0.97 14.15 7.17
CA THR A 166 -0.17 14.80 6.50
C THR A 166 -0.63 14.01 5.30
N ILE A 167 -1.94 13.98 5.12
CA ILE A 167 -2.62 13.37 3.98
C ILE A 167 -3.42 14.45 3.26
N SER A 168 -3.46 14.39 1.94
CA SER A 168 -4.28 15.29 1.13
C SER A 168 -5.64 14.67 0.87
N ALA A 169 -6.68 15.19 1.52
CA ALA A 169 -8.07 14.87 1.20
C ALA A 169 -8.53 15.67 -0.04
N ASN A 170 -8.15 15.18 -1.23
CA ASN A 170 -8.53 15.79 -2.52
C ASN A 170 -10.06 15.95 -2.62
N ALA A 171 -10.52 17.07 -3.16
CA ALA A 171 -11.93 17.39 -3.43
C ALA A 171 -12.73 16.26 -4.08
N SER A 172 -12.12 15.47 -4.97
CA SER A 172 -12.79 14.37 -5.66
C SER A 172 -12.67 13.00 -4.98
N SER A 173 -12.19 12.94 -3.73
CA SER A 173 -11.97 11.68 -3.00
C SER A 173 -13.03 11.44 -1.94
N ASP A 174 -13.35 10.18 -1.68
CA ASP A 174 -14.23 9.79 -0.58
C ASP A 174 -13.67 10.25 0.78
N LEU A 175 -12.35 10.24 0.94
CA LEU A 175 -11.66 10.77 2.12
C LEU A 175 -12.07 12.22 2.43
N ARG A 176 -12.28 13.06 1.41
CA ARG A 176 -12.74 14.45 1.62
C ARG A 176 -14.16 14.49 2.18
N LEU A 177 -15.05 13.64 1.68
CA LEU A 177 -16.43 13.56 2.17
C LEU A 177 -16.46 13.10 3.64
N PHE A 178 -15.63 12.12 3.98
CA PHE A 178 -15.53 11.60 5.35
C PHE A 178 -14.91 12.62 6.29
N TYR A 179 -13.85 13.32 5.84
CA TYR A 179 -13.22 14.38 6.60
C TYR A 179 -14.19 15.53 6.86
N GLN A 180 -14.96 15.98 5.85
CA GLN A 180 -15.98 17.02 6.03
C GLN A 180 -17.11 16.59 6.98
N HIS A 181 -17.46 15.30 7.00
CA HIS A 181 -18.42 14.78 7.95
C HIS A 181 -17.89 14.89 9.39
N ALA A 182 -16.66 14.46 9.64
CA ALA A 182 -16.02 14.56 10.95
C ALA A 182 -15.81 16.02 11.40
N GLU A 183 -15.40 16.89 10.46
CA GLU A 183 -15.23 18.33 10.69
C GLU A 183 -16.55 19.00 11.11
N ARG A 184 -17.68 18.67 10.47
CA ARG A 184 -19.01 19.17 10.88
C ARG A 184 -19.42 18.72 12.28
N LEU A 185 -18.89 17.60 12.75
CA LEU A 185 -19.16 17.06 14.09
C LEU A 185 -18.13 17.51 15.13
N ASP A 186 -17.11 18.29 14.74
CA ASP A 186 -15.97 18.67 15.57
C ASP A 186 -15.29 17.44 16.21
N GLN A 187 -15.11 16.39 15.41
CA GLN A 187 -14.54 15.11 15.85
C GLN A 187 -13.31 14.72 15.02
N PRO A 188 -12.32 14.07 15.64
CA PRO A 188 -11.22 13.47 14.88
C PRO A 188 -11.75 12.33 13.99
N MET A 189 -11.23 12.26 12.76
CA MET A 189 -11.51 11.16 11.84
C MET A 189 -10.40 10.10 11.94
N PRO A 190 -10.69 8.87 12.38
CA PRO A 190 -9.70 7.79 12.35
C PRO A 190 -9.25 7.47 10.92
N VAL A 191 -7.94 7.43 10.72
CA VAL A 191 -7.28 6.95 9.50
C VAL A 191 -6.14 6.04 9.90
N THR A 192 -5.93 4.95 9.18
CA THR A 192 -4.77 4.06 9.37
C THR A 192 -4.07 3.83 8.02
N LEU A 193 -2.74 3.80 8.00
CA LEU A 193 -1.96 3.59 6.77
C LEU A 193 -1.34 2.20 6.81
N ALA A 194 -1.64 1.35 5.83
CA ALA A 194 -0.98 0.06 5.67
C ALA A 194 0.04 0.11 4.53
N ILE A 195 1.27 -0.33 4.79
CA ILE A 195 2.39 -0.38 3.84
C ILE A 195 2.84 -1.83 3.68
N GLY A 196 3.24 -2.21 2.47
CA GLY A 196 3.62 -3.60 2.18
C GLY A 196 2.42 -4.54 2.22
N VAL A 197 1.33 -4.14 1.57
CA VAL A 197 0.09 -4.92 1.50
C VAL A 197 0.08 -5.83 0.27
N ASP A 198 -0.86 -6.79 0.24
CA ASP A 198 -1.09 -7.64 -0.92
C ASP A 198 -1.20 -6.81 -2.21
N PRO A 199 -0.51 -7.19 -3.31
CA PRO A 199 -0.55 -6.43 -4.57
C PRO A 199 -1.95 -6.22 -5.12
N ALA A 200 -2.87 -7.17 -4.91
CA ALA A 200 -4.27 -7.02 -5.31
C ALA A 200 -4.99 -5.88 -4.57
N LEU A 201 -4.62 -5.58 -3.32
CA LEU A 201 -5.15 -4.43 -2.60
C LEU A 201 -4.64 -3.11 -3.16
N LEU A 202 -3.37 -3.04 -3.59
CA LEU A 202 -2.84 -1.88 -4.30
C LEU A 202 -3.59 -1.64 -5.62
N MET A 203 -3.91 -2.70 -6.36
CA MET A 203 -4.70 -2.63 -7.59
C MET A 203 -6.14 -2.18 -7.32
N ALA A 204 -6.77 -2.70 -6.27
CA ALA A 204 -8.13 -2.33 -5.89
C ALA A 204 -8.22 -0.87 -5.38
N ALA A 205 -7.24 -0.42 -4.59
CA ALA A 205 -7.20 0.92 -3.98
C ALA A 205 -7.09 2.08 -4.97
N VAL A 206 -6.79 1.81 -6.25
CA VAL A 206 -6.78 2.81 -7.33
C VAL A 206 -7.99 2.72 -8.26
N CYS A 207 -8.87 1.74 -8.04
CA CYS A 207 -10.10 1.59 -8.80
C CYS A 207 -11.16 2.57 -8.31
N LYS A 208 -11.99 3.09 -9.22
CA LYS A 208 -13.16 3.89 -8.85
C LYS A 208 -14.31 2.94 -8.56
N LEU A 209 -14.60 2.77 -7.27
CA LEU A 209 -15.75 2.00 -6.82
C LEU A 209 -16.90 2.92 -6.41
N PRO A 210 -18.14 2.44 -6.46
CA PRO A 210 -19.25 3.06 -5.73
C PRO A 210 -18.92 3.20 -4.24
N THR A 211 -19.40 4.27 -3.61
CA THR A 211 -19.06 4.63 -2.21
C THR A 211 -19.61 3.66 -1.15
N ASP A 212 -20.48 2.75 -1.58
CA ASP A 212 -21.06 1.65 -0.79
C ASP A 212 -20.37 0.30 -1.03
N GLN A 213 -19.26 0.27 -1.77
CA GLN A 213 -18.40 -0.89 -1.94
C GLN A 213 -17.05 -0.67 -1.24
N SER A 214 -16.37 -1.77 -0.90
CA SER A 214 -15.04 -1.70 -0.28
C SER A 214 -13.99 -2.27 -1.22
N GLU A 215 -12.84 -1.60 -1.32
CA GLU A 215 -11.70 -2.07 -2.08
C GLU A 215 -11.14 -3.39 -1.53
N PHE A 216 -11.41 -3.72 -0.24
CA PHE A 216 -11.10 -5.04 0.30
C PHE A 216 -11.89 -6.16 -0.38
N GLU A 217 -13.13 -5.91 -0.79
CA GLU A 217 -13.95 -6.91 -1.48
C GLU A 217 -13.48 -7.10 -2.91
N LEU A 218 -13.15 -6.00 -3.59
CA LEU A 218 -12.57 -6.07 -4.92
C LEU A 218 -11.20 -6.77 -4.90
N ALA A 219 -10.35 -6.45 -3.92
CA ALA A 219 -9.07 -7.12 -3.74
C ALA A 219 -9.25 -8.63 -3.47
N GLY A 220 -10.24 -8.98 -2.64
CA GLY A 220 -10.60 -10.38 -2.40
C GLY A 220 -11.09 -11.09 -3.67
N ALA A 221 -11.90 -10.41 -4.48
CA ALA A 221 -12.38 -10.92 -5.76
C ALA A 221 -11.26 -11.10 -6.79
N LEU A 222 -10.33 -10.15 -6.88
CA LEU A 222 -9.10 -10.25 -7.69
C LEU A 222 -8.23 -11.43 -7.24
N LEU A 223 -8.15 -11.68 -5.93
CA LEU A 223 -7.42 -12.82 -5.36
C LEU A 223 -8.21 -14.14 -5.36
N GLY A 224 -9.49 -14.14 -5.73
CA GLY A 224 -10.39 -15.28 -5.59
C GLY A 224 -10.54 -15.81 -4.14
N LYS A 225 -10.12 -15.06 -3.13
CA LYS A 225 -10.19 -15.42 -1.70
C LYS A 225 -10.31 -14.17 -0.83
N PRO A 226 -10.91 -14.25 0.38
CA PRO A 226 -11.02 -13.10 1.28
C PRO A 226 -9.67 -12.48 1.64
N ILE A 227 -9.63 -11.14 1.75
CA ILE A 227 -8.54 -10.44 2.43
C ILE A 227 -8.70 -10.66 3.93
N ALA A 228 -7.65 -11.17 4.58
CA ALA A 228 -7.62 -11.29 6.04
C ALA A 228 -7.33 -9.91 6.65
N LEU A 229 -8.20 -9.48 7.57
CA LEU A 229 -8.09 -8.21 8.28
C LEU A 229 -7.93 -8.44 9.78
N VAL A 230 -7.23 -7.53 10.45
CA VAL A 230 -7.07 -7.50 11.90
C VAL A 230 -7.50 -6.14 12.44
N LYS A 231 -8.05 -6.11 13.66
CA LYS A 231 -8.41 -4.85 14.32
C LYS A 231 -7.17 -4.04 14.68
N CYS A 232 -7.18 -2.74 14.38
CA CYS A 232 -6.15 -1.80 14.85
C CYS A 232 -6.01 -1.83 16.37
N LYS A 233 -4.79 -1.60 16.87
CA LYS A 233 -4.53 -1.58 18.33
C LYS A 233 -5.05 -0.30 19.02
N THR A 234 -5.19 0.80 18.28
CA THR A 234 -5.48 2.13 18.86
C THR A 234 -6.77 2.78 18.33
N ASN A 235 -7.45 2.16 17.37
CA ASN A 235 -8.73 2.63 16.83
C ASN A 235 -9.60 1.44 16.36
N ASP A 236 -10.83 1.72 15.95
CA ASP A 236 -11.81 0.69 15.55
C ASP A 236 -11.79 0.34 14.04
N LEU A 237 -10.74 0.72 13.31
CA LEU A 237 -10.56 0.29 11.92
C LEU A 237 -10.01 -1.14 11.87
N LEU A 238 -10.21 -1.77 10.71
CA LEU A 238 -9.58 -3.05 10.36
C LEU A 238 -8.54 -2.80 9.27
N VAL A 239 -7.42 -3.51 9.33
CA VAL A 239 -6.30 -3.38 8.40
C VAL A 239 -5.85 -4.74 7.89
N PRO A 240 -5.16 -4.85 6.74
CA PRO A 240 -4.63 -6.12 6.26
C PRO A 240 -3.76 -6.80 7.30
N ALA A 241 -4.08 -8.06 7.65
CA ALA A 241 -3.34 -8.84 8.64
C ALA A 241 -1.89 -9.11 8.22
N ASN A 242 -1.63 -9.13 6.90
CA ASN A 242 -0.32 -9.39 6.32
C ASN A 242 0.42 -8.12 5.88
N ALA A 243 -0.04 -6.92 6.25
CA ALA A 243 0.71 -5.70 5.99
C ALA A 243 2.08 -5.74 6.72
N GLU A 244 3.13 -5.22 6.09
CA GLU A 244 4.45 -5.11 6.72
C GLU A 244 4.50 -4.02 7.81
N ILE A 245 3.78 -2.91 7.59
CA ILE A 245 3.73 -1.77 8.53
C ILE A 245 2.31 -1.22 8.56
N VAL A 246 1.81 -0.91 9.76
CA VAL A 246 0.50 -0.29 10.06
C VAL A 246 0.70 0.91 10.98
#